data_AF-A0A176TAP4-F1
#
_entry.id   AF-A0A176TAP4-F1
#
_cell.length_a   1.000
_cell.length_b   1.000
_cell.length_c   1.000
_cell.angle_alpha   90.00
_cell.angle_beta   90.00
_cell.angle_gamma   90.00
#
_symmetry.space_group_name_H-M   'P 1'
#
loop_
_entity.id
_entity.type
_entity.pdbx_description
1 polymer ?
#
loop_
_entity_poly.entity_id
_entity_poly.type
_entity_poly.pdbx_seq_one_letter_code
_entity_poly.pdbx_strand_id
1 'polypeptide(L)'
;MQRTENINKEKLFELIEFILLDSKTELYESYSEMESELVRINNFSEFKDYFEHSISEKKTQLGFGIYNPESRGKFTITKLKLDPKYCNGKTYRNRIDGWGIIFVHLNLLNAENEIECRISVTQKKELKIGKALILNLEILNCGIGK
;
A
#
# COMPACT_ATOMS: atom_id res chain seq x y z
N MET A 1 -4.98 -2.04 -14.02
CA MET A 1 -5.54 -3.32 -13.53
C MET A 1 -5.89 -3.14 -12.07
N GLN A 2 -7.03 -3.67 -11.63
CA GLN A 2 -7.47 -3.61 -10.25
C GLN A 2 -8.16 -4.93 -9.88
N ARG A 3 -7.92 -5.42 -8.67
CA ARG A 3 -8.57 -6.58 -8.06
C ARG A 3 -9.00 -6.19 -6.65
N THR A 4 -10.13 -6.71 -6.19
CA THR A 4 -10.61 -6.54 -4.82
C THR A 4 -10.99 -7.92 -4.28
N GLU A 5 -10.55 -8.25 -3.08
CA GLU A 5 -10.81 -9.52 -2.42
C GLU A 5 -11.00 -9.31 -0.93
N ASN A 6 -11.87 -10.12 -0.31
CA ASN A 6 -11.96 -10.17 1.15
C ASN A 6 -10.94 -11.18 1.67
N ILE A 7 -10.08 -10.72 2.56
CA ILE A 7 -9.04 -11.52 3.21
C ILE A 7 -9.15 -11.37 4.73
N ASN A 8 -8.56 -12.31 5.47
CA ASN A 8 -8.39 -12.18 6.91
C ASN A 8 -7.03 -11.56 7.26
N LYS A 9 -6.82 -11.27 8.54
CA LYS A 9 -5.58 -10.68 9.08
C LYS A 9 -4.33 -11.54 8.79
N GLU A 10 -4.44 -12.86 8.92
CA GLU A 10 -3.34 -13.80 8.64
C GLU A 10 -2.90 -13.72 7.17
N LYS A 11 -3.84 -13.73 6.23
CA LYS A 11 -3.54 -13.65 4.80
C LYS A 11 -2.94 -12.30 4.41
N LEU A 12 -3.39 -11.21 5.03
CA LEU A 12 -2.77 -9.90 4.87
C LEU A 12 -1.31 -9.93 5.32
N PHE A 13 -1.05 -10.54 6.47
CA PHE A 13 0.29 -10.61 7.05
C PHE A 13 1.24 -11.44 6.18
N GLU A 14 0.79 -12.59 5.67
CA GLU A 14 1.54 -13.39 4.70
C GLU A 14 1.89 -12.59 3.43
N LEU A 15 0.91 -11.85 2.89
CA LEU A 15 1.12 -11.02 1.70
C LEU A 15 2.21 -9.96 1.94
N ILE A 16 2.15 -9.25 3.07
CA ILE A 16 3.09 -8.18 3.38
C ILE A 16 4.47 -8.72 3.70
N GLU A 17 4.56 -9.82 4.46
CA GLU A 17 5.82 -10.50 4.71
C GLU A 17 6.48 -10.91 3.39
N PHE A 18 5.72 -11.53 2.48
CA PHE A 18 6.21 -11.90 1.15
C PHE A 18 6.73 -10.70 0.34
N ILE A 19 6.03 -9.57 0.36
CA ILE A 19 6.46 -8.34 -0.31
C ILE A 19 7.79 -7.83 0.27
N LEU A 20 7.94 -7.87 1.58
CA LEU A 20 9.12 -7.36 2.31
C LEU A 20 10.31 -8.32 2.30
N LEU A 21 10.13 -9.59 1.89
CA LEU A 21 11.24 -10.52 1.65
C LEU A 21 12.13 -10.08 0.49
N ASP A 22 11.58 -9.37 -0.51
CA ASP A 22 12.38 -8.77 -1.56
C ASP A 22 13.04 -7.49 -1.05
N SER A 23 14.33 -7.58 -0.72
CA SER A 23 15.16 -6.47 -0.23
C SER A 23 15.17 -5.21 -1.12
N LYS A 24 14.76 -5.33 -2.39
CA LYS A 24 14.70 -4.19 -3.32
C LYS A 24 13.33 -3.51 -3.30
N THR A 25 12.32 -4.16 -2.74
CA THR A 25 10.98 -3.62 -2.67
C THR A 25 10.84 -2.69 -1.47
N GLU A 26 10.19 -1.56 -1.71
CA GLU A 26 9.94 -0.52 -0.71
C GLU A 26 8.44 -0.40 -0.45
N LEU A 27 8.05 -0.42 0.82
CA LEU A 27 6.67 -0.28 1.27
C LEU A 27 6.48 1.07 1.97
N TYR A 28 5.47 1.81 1.53
CA TYR A 28 5.14 3.14 2.00
C TYR A 28 3.65 3.23 2.33
N GLU A 29 3.28 4.11 3.25
CA GLU A 29 1.90 4.62 3.27
C GLU A 29 1.54 5.28 1.92
N SER A 30 0.29 5.14 1.50
CA SER A 30 -0.19 5.81 0.28
C SER A 30 -0.39 7.32 0.51
N TYR A 31 -0.80 7.69 1.72
CA TYR A 31 -0.99 9.05 2.20
C TYR A 31 -0.48 9.14 3.63
N SER A 32 0.25 10.20 3.94
CA SER A 32 0.61 10.49 5.33
C SER A 32 -0.60 10.97 6.11
N GLU A 33 -0.48 10.97 7.44
CA GLU A 33 -1.28 11.85 8.28
C GLU A 33 -1.12 13.33 7.87
N MET A 34 -2.12 14.14 8.17
CA MET A 34 -2.11 15.56 7.82
C MET A 34 -0.96 16.28 8.53
N GLU A 35 -0.20 17.05 7.77
CA GLU A 35 0.99 17.77 8.23
C GLU A 35 2.12 16.91 8.83
N SER A 36 2.17 15.63 8.44
CA SER A 36 3.22 14.68 8.83
C SER A 36 4.02 14.19 7.63
N GLU A 37 5.21 13.66 7.90
CA GLU A 37 5.99 12.92 6.90
C GLU A 37 5.32 11.58 6.58
N LEU A 38 5.61 11.06 5.39
CA LEU A 38 5.07 9.80 4.92
C LEU A 38 5.86 8.64 5.52
N VAL A 39 5.18 7.65 6.11
CA VAL A 39 5.86 6.52 6.75
C VAL A 39 6.34 5.52 5.70
N ARG A 40 7.62 5.14 5.79
CA ARG A 40 8.20 3.98 5.12
C ARG A 40 8.25 2.82 6.11
N ILE A 41 7.79 1.66 5.68
CA ILE A 41 7.79 0.42 6.45
C ILE A 41 8.94 -0.44 5.93
N ASN A 42 9.96 -0.68 6.75
CA ASN A 42 11.20 -1.32 6.31
C ASN A 42 11.21 -2.83 6.51
N ASN A 43 10.38 -3.34 7.41
CA ASN A 43 10.30 -4.75 7.73
C ASN A 43 8.93 -5.14 8.26
N PHE A 44 8.70 -6.44 8.37
CA PHE A 44 7.41 -6.99 8.76
C PHE A 44 7.02 -6.67 10.22
N SER A 45 8.00 -6.52 11.12
CA SER A 45 7.72 -6.10 12.50
C SER A 45 7.14 -4.69 12.53
N GLU A 46 7.76 -3.76 11.81
CA GLU A 46 7.25 -2.38 11.66
C GLU A 46 5.84 -2.35 11.06
N PHE A 47 5.54 -3.24 10.10
CA PHE A 47 4.19 -3.35 9.55
C PHE A 47 3.17 -3.78 10.61
N LYS A 48 3.49 -4.81 11.40
CA LYS A 48 2.60 -5.30 12.47
C LYS A 48 2.32 -4.19 13.48
N ASP A 49 3.36 -3.53 13.96
CA ASP A 49 3.24 -2.44 14.93
C ASP A 49 2.38 -1.29 14.36
N TYR A 50 2.60 -0.93 13.10
CA TYR A 50 1.79 0.07 12.40
C TYR A 50 0.32 -0.35 12.29
N PHE A 51 0.05 -1.61 11.96
CA PHE A 51 -1.30 -2.16 11.79
C PHE A 51 -2.07 -2.18 13.10
N GLU A 52 -1.49 -2.72 14.18
CA GLU A 52 -2.10 -2.74 15.51
C GLU A 52 -2.32 -1.32 16.06
N HIS A 53 -1.34 -0.42 15.88
CA HIS A 53 -1.51 0.98 16.28
C HIS A 53 -2.68 1.64 15.53
N SER A 54 -2.80 1.39 14.23
CA SER A 54 -3.90 1.92 13.42
C SER A 54 -5.27 1.43 13.87
N ILE A 55 -5.37 0.16 14.28
CA ILE A 55 -6.59 -0.40 14.89
C ILE A 55 -6.89 0.31 16.22
N SER A 56 -5.89 0.52 17.07
CA SER A 56 -6.06 1.20 18.36
C SER A 56 -6.58 2.63 18.20
N GLU A 57 -6.17 3.32 17.13
CA GLU A 57 -6.65 4.64 16.72
C GLU A 57 -8.00 4.59 15.97
N LYS A 58 -8.62 3.41 15.87
CA LYS A 58 -9.92 3.17 15.23
C LYS A 58 -9.94 3.55 13.75
N LYS A 59 -8.81 3.46 13.05
CA LYS A 59 -8.76 3.65 11.60
C LYS A 59 -9.51 2.50 10.93
N THR A 60 -10.40 2.83 9.99
CA THR A 60 -11.14 1.83 9.20
C THR A 60 -10.52 1.60 7.83
N GLN A 61 -9.62 2.48 7.40
CA GLN A 61 -8.99 2.42 6.09
C GLN A 61 -7.49 2.62 6.20
N LEU A 62 -6.74 1.73 5.59
CA LEU A 62 -5.29 1.82 5.46
C LEU A 62 -4.93 1.73 3.98
N GLY A 63 -3.95 2.49 3.56
CA GLY A 63 -3.51 2.47 2.17
C GLY A 63 -2.01 2.47 2.10
N PHE A 64 -1.45 1.57 1.30
CA PHE A 64 -0.03 1.39 1.11
C PHE A 64 0.32 1.44 -0.38
N GLY A 65 1.56 1.81 -0.67
CA GLY A 65 2.15 1.61 -1.98
C GLY A 65 3.46 0.86 -1.91
N ILE A 66 3.61 -0.04 -2.87
CA ILE A 66 4.76 -0.90 -3.03
C ILE A 66 5.48 -0.43 -4.28
N TYR A 67 6.75 -0.05 -4.11
CA TYR A 67 7.61 0.39 -5.19
C TYR A 67 8.87 -0.46 -5.23
N ASN A 68 9.20 -0.99 -6.41
CA ASN A 68 10.48 -1.63 -6.63
C ASN A 68 11.30 -0.73 -7.59
N PRO A 69 12.45 -0.19 -7.16
CA PRO A 69 13.30 0.67 -8.00
C PRO A 69 13.76 0.01 -9.30
N GLU A 70 13.90 -1.32 -9.34
CA GLU A 70 14.29 -2.06 -10.55
C GLU A 70 13.20 -2.10 -11.61
N SER A 71 11.95 -1.82 -11.24
CA SER A 71 10.83 -1.66 -12.18
C SER A 71 11.03 -0.51 -13.17
N ARG A 72 12.00 0.37 -12.90
CA ARG A 72 12.23 1.65 -13.61
C ARG A 72 10.99 2.55 -13.63
N GLY A 73 10.05 2.28 -12.72
CA GLY A 73 8.92 3.14 -12.42
C GLY A 73 9.35 4.51 -11.93
N LYS A 74 8.49 5.51 -12.12
CA LYS A 74 8.68 6.83 -11.51
C LYS A 74 8.02 6.80 -10.14
N PHE A 75 8.80 7.05 -9.10
CA PHE A 75 8.32 7.24 -7.74
C PHE A 75 8.63 8.66 -7.28
N THR A 76 7.65 9.33 -6.68
CA THR A 76 7.80 10.65 -6.09
C THR A 76 6.89 10.79 -4.88
N ILE A 77 7.32 11.55 -3.87
CA ILE A 77 6.45 11.98 -2.77
C ILE A 77 5.97 13.40 -3.09
N THR A 78 4.65 13.58 -3.15
CA THR A 78 4.02 14.85 -3.49
C THR A 78 3.32 15.44 -2.27
N LYS A 79 3.65 16.70 -1.97
CA LYS A 79 2.94 17.50 -0.96
C LYS A 79 1.62 18.01 -1.56
N LEU A 80 0.51 17.45 -1.10
CA LEU A 80 -0.83 17.88 -1.47
C LEU A 80 -1.27 19.02 -0.57
N LYS A 81 -1.65 20.15 -1.18
CA LYS A 81 -2.32 21.23 -0.48
C LYS A 81 -3.74 20.82 -0.11
N LEU A 82 -4.11 21.01 1.14
CA LEU A 82 -5.46 20.79 1.66
C LEU A 82 -6.19 22.14 1.79
N ASP A 83 -7.52 22.07 1.79
CA ASP A 83 -8.35 23.20 2.19
C ASP A 83 -8.58 23.12 3.71
N PRO A 84 -8.04 24.07 4.51
CA PRO A 84 -8.15 24.04 5.96
C PRO A 84 -9.59 24.00 6.47
N LYS A 85 -10.54 24.52 5.69
CA LYS A 85 -11.97 24.53 6.04
C LYS A 85 -12.54 23.12 6.20
N TYR A 86 -12.03 22.16 5.44
CA TYR A 86 -12.51 20.76 5.44
C TYR A 86 -11.54 19.81 6.14
N CYS A 87 -10.44 20.31 6.70
CA CYS A 87 -9.35 19.51 7.24
C CYS A 87 -8.92 19.99 8.64
N ASN A 88 -9.84 20.51 9.45
CA ASN A 88 -9.58 20.98 10.81
C ASN A 88 -8.37 21.94 10.92
N GLY A 89 -8.25 22.88 9.99
CA GLY A 89 -7.15 23.84 9.96
C GLY A 89 -5.85 23.33 9.32
N LYS A 90 -5.76 22.03 8.99
CA LYS A 90 -4.58 21.44 8.35
C LYS A 90 -4.45 21.87 6.89
N THR A 91 -3.22 22.16 6.49
CA THR A 91 -2.95 22.83 5.21
C THR A 91 -2.33 21.92 4.15
N TYR A 92 -1.82 20.75 4.55
CA TYR A 92 -1.22 19.80 3.62
C TYR A 92 -1.24 18.35 4.13
N ARG A 93 -1.02 17.41 3.21
CA ARG A 93 -0.60 16.04 3.49
C ARG A 93 0.32 15.53 2.39
N ASN A 94 1.15 14.55 2.68
CA ASN A 94 2.00 13.93 1.68
C ASN A 94 1.32 12.69 1.08
N ARG A 95 1.65 12.37 -0.17
CA ARG A 95 1.26 11.11 -0.82
C ARG A 95 2.38 10.57 -1.66
N ILE A 96 2.37 9.27 -1.89
CA ILE A 96 3.15 8.69 -2.99
C ILE A 96 2.46 8.98 -4.34
N ASP A 97 3.25 9.17 -5.38
CA ASP A 97 2.79 9.48 -6.74
C ASP A 97 3.73 8.84 -7.78
N GLY A 98 3.23 8.70 -9.01
CA GLY A 98 3.97 8.16 -10.15
C GLY A 98 3.39 6.86 -10.73
N TRP A 99 4.25 6.03 -11.31
CA TRP A 99 3.87 4.81 -12.03
C TRP A 99 4.89 3.69 -11.81
N GLY A 100 4.45 2.44 -12.00
CA GLY A 100 5.19 1.27 -11.53
C GLY A 100 4.99 1.00 -10.04
N ILE A 101 3.90 1.54 -9.46
CA ILE A 101 3.55 1.40 -8.04
C ILE A 101 2.33 0.48 -7.94
N ILE A 102 2.41 -0.49 -7.02
CA ILE A 102 1.26 -1.32 -6.63
C ILE A 102 0.65 -0.71 -5.38
N PHE A 103 -0.60 -0.30 -5.45
CA PHE A 103 -1.35 0.21 -4.32
C PHE A 103 -2.18 -0.90 -3.68
N VAL A 104 -2.07 -1.02 -2.35
CA VAL A 104 -2.86 -1.93 -1.53
C VAL A 104 -3.71 -1.10 -0.58
N HIS A 105 -5.03 -1.12 -0.77
CA HIS A 105 -5.99 -0.45 0.08
C HIS A 105 -6.75 -1.48 0.90
N LEU A 106 -6.71 -1.32 2.21
CA LEU A 106 -7.39 -2.16 3.17
C LEU A 106 -8.57 -1.39 3.73
N ASN A 107 -9.74 -1.98 3.67
CA ASN A 107 -10.95 -1.51 4.34
C ASN A 107 -11.27 -2.54 5.44
N LEU A 108 -11.05 -2.13 6.69
CA LEU A 108 -11.21 -2.97 7.87
C LEU A 108 -12.69 -3.05 8.22
N LEU A 109 -13.29 -4.23 8.03
CA LEU A 109 -14.68 -4.52 8.32
C LEU A 109 -14.78 -5.31 9.63
N ASN A 110 -15.90 -5.16 10.35
CA ASN A 110 -16.22 -5.96 11.53
C ASN A 110 -15.09 -6.04 12.57
N ALA A 111 -14.47 -4.91 12.89
CA ALA A 111 -13.31 -4.81 13.78
C ALA A 111 -12.14 -5.70 13.32
N GLU A 112 -11.73 -5.57 12.05
CA GLU A 112 -10.58 -6.23 11.40
C GLU A 112 -10.68 -7.74 11.14
N ASN A 113 -11.78 -8.39 11.55
CA ASN A 113 -12.00 -9.81 11.28
C ASN A 113 -12.14 -10.09 9.77
N GLU A 114 -12.63 -9.12 9.02
CA GLU A 114 -12.74 -9.16 7.57
C GLU A 114 -12.09 -7.91 6.99
N ILE A 115 -11.23 -8.10 5.98
CA ILE A 115 -10.48 -7.02 5.36
C ILE A 115 -10.78 -7.06 3.87
N GLU A 116 -11.51 -6.06 3.37
CA GLU A 116 -11.60 -5.85 1.93
C GLU A 116 -10.28 -5.26 1.45
N CYS A 117 -9.51 -6.07 0.74
CA CYS A 117 -8.21 -5.72 0.18
C CYS A 117 -8.34 -5.42 -1.30
N ARG A 118 -8.13 -4.16 -1.67
CA ARG A 118 -8.12 -3.68 -3.04
C ARG A 118 -6.69 -3.44 -3.49
N ILE A 119 -6.28 -4.19 -4.50
CA ILE A 119 -4.97 -4.06 -5.15
C ILE A 119 -5.16 -3.35 -6.49
N SER A 120 -4.37 -2.32 -6.75
CA SER A 120 -4.36 -1.63 -8.04
C SER A 120 -2.94 -1.29 -8.48
N VAL A 121 -2.72 -1.19 -9.78
CA VAL A 121 -1.40 -0.89 -10.34
C VAL A 121 -1.48 0.35 -11.20
N THR A 122 -0.63 1.34 -10.91
CA THR A 122 -0.43 2.48 -11.80
C THR A 122 0.65 2.13 -12.83
N GLN A 123 0.31 2.15 -14.10
CA GLN A 123 1.27 1.92 -15.20
C GLN A 123 1.31 3.13 -16.10
N LYS A 124 2.48 3.39 -16.70
CA LYS A 124 2.55 4.33 -17.83
C LYS A 124 1.81 3.67 -19.00
N LYS A 125 0.88 4.41 -19.60
CA LYS A 125 0.05 3.95 -20.75
C LYS A 125 0.87 3.42 -21.94
N GLU A 126 2.16 3.75 -21.99
CA GLU A 126 3.10 3.45 -23.09
C GLU A 126 4.07 2.29 -22.81
N LEU A 127 4.15 1.74 -21.59
CA LEU A 127 5.13 0.71 -21.24
C LEU A 127 4.50 -0.69 -21.24
N LYS A 128 4.67 -1.42 -22.36
CA LYS A 128 4.31 -2.85 -22.51
C LYS A 128 5.14 -3.82 -21.63
N ILE A 129 6.12 -3.31 -20.87
CA ILE A 129 7.04 -4.10 -20.03
C ILE A 129 6.44 -4.38 -18.63
N GLY A 130 5.31 -3.75 -18.28
CA GLY A 130 4.62 -3.93 -16.98
C GLY A 130 4.07 -5.32 -16.71
N LYS A 131 4.29 -6.30 -17.60
CA LYS A 131 3.96 -7.71 -17.35
C LYS A 131 4.90 -8.38 -16.34
N ALA A 132 6.16 -7.93 -16.21
CA ALA A 132 7.15 -8.65 -15.41
C ALA A 132 6.90 -8.61 -13.89
N LEU A 133 6.42 -7.48 -13.34
CA LEU A 133 5.98 -7.41 -11.93
C LEU A 133 4.58 -8.02 -11.72
N ILE A 134 3.74 -8.02 -12.76
CA ILE A 134 2.44 -8.71 -12.75
C ILE A 134 2.62 -10.24 -12.75
N LEU A 135 3.69 -10.77 -13.34
CA LEU A 135 4.04 -12.18 -13.25
C LEU A 135 4.39 -12.60 -11.81
N ASN A 136 4.89 -11.70 -10.95
CA ASN A 136 5.02 -12.00 -9.52
C ASN A 136 3.68 -11.94 -8.76
N LEU A 137 2.65 -11.29 -9.31
CA LEU A 137 1.26 -11.45 -8.83
C LEU A 137 0.63 -12.77 -9.28
N GLU A 138 1.16 -13.43 -10.33
CA GLU A 138 0.85 -14.85 -10.59
C GLU A 138 1.56 -15.77 -9.56
N ILE A 139 2.68 -15.36 -8.96
CA ILE A 139 3.27 -16.04 -7.79
C ILE A 139 2.37 -15.89 -6.55
N LEU A 140 1.64 -14.79 -6.41
CA LEU A 140 0.53 -14.68 -5.45
C LEU A 140 -0.55 -15.75 -5.70
N ASN A 141 -0.78 -16.21 -6.94
CA ASN A 141 -1.61 -17.39 -7.19
C ASN A 141 -0.88 -18.74 -6.97
N CYS A 142 0.46 -18.77 -6.99
CA CYS A 142 1.26 -19.98 -6.82
C CYS A 142 1.50 -20.35 -5.34
N GLY A 143 1.43 -19.38 -4.42
CA GLY A 143 1.44 -19.61 -2.97
C GLY A 143 0.05 -19.68 -2.30
N ILE A 144 -1.04 -19.50 -3.06
CA ILE A 144 -2.43 -19.54 -2.55
C ILE A 144 -3.14 -20.86 -2.94
N GLY A 145 -2.40 -21.85 -3.47
CA GLY A 145 -2.97 -23.14 -3.84
C GLY A 145 -1.95 -24.25 -3.97
N LYS A 146 -1.52 -24.79 -2.81
CA LYS A 146 -1.46 -26.23 -2.51
C LYS A 146 -1.01 -26.45 -1.07
#